data_AF-A0A0P1NW01-F1
#
_entry.id   AF-A0A0P1NW01-F1
#
_cell.length_a   1.000
_cell.length_b   1.000
_cell.length_c   1.000
_cell.angle_alpha   90.00
_cell.angle_beta   90.00
_cell.angle_gamma   90.00
#
_symmetry.space_group_name_H-M   'P 1'
#
loop_
_entity.id
_entity.type
_entity.pdbx_description
1 polymer ?
#
loop_
_entity_poly.entity_id
_entity_poly.type
_entity_poly.pdbx_seq_one_letter_code
_entity_poly.pdbx_strand_id
1 'polypeptide(L)'
;MMLFSKNPKDFLWRITHNNFLQGFQDKSVCFYPSCGRNFQGLLDLPYELFVLSDYRFFKLHRIEDAWLYVRTSEVQVFHRERDDKWVVFFGRENNEVLRRIQSAGLKLSCFIGKNDGCREGGNHECVNEWTFFRKVLRVASDRMVYITDHWQQNGYDYDDKRSRWFRLYHLIKAPALFKAFCESKPADVEVDDPNLVYGLAGWVFIVKGVLFRQDSESREHFLYPFYSEETIEHLVLRHPQRIRGISFKKVHLSFEFDDIAIAIEESDGLVVSRNCFKKLEQEGLSEEKAYIVNNWRLETNDAKVFMEQVLRLAYERKWRVVSVLPFGGGRHRGILEAAKDWKEDLPEVVRIFHIHPKDFNDIEEELTKIC
;
A
#
# COMPACT_ATOMS: atom_id res chain seq x y z
N MET A 1 1.91 -25.40 -15.16
CA MET A 1 3.09 -26.24 -14.84
C MET A 1 4.14 -26.14 -15.97
N MET A 2 4.89 -25.03 -16.04
CA MET A 2 6.01 -24.86 -16.99
C MET A 2 6.96 -23.70 -16.61
N LEU A 3 7.10 -23.37 -15.32
CA LEU A 3 7.85 -22.17 -14.90
C LEU A 3 9.37 -22.39 -14.74
N PHE A 4 9.84 -23.64 -14.71
CA PHE A 4 11.25 -23.94 -14.48
C PHE A 4 11.81 -24.76 -15.64
N SER A 5 12.68 -24.13 -16.44
CA SER A 5 13.51 -24.85 -17.41
C SER A 5 14.29 -25.94 -16.67
N LYS A 6 14.38 -27.14 -17.25
CA LYS A 6 15.20 -28.26 -16.72
C LYS A 6 16.71 -27.95 -16.61
N ASN A 7 17.14 -26.73 -16.93
CA ASN A 7 18.52 -26.28 -16.88
C ASN A 7 18.78 -25.45 -15.61
N PRO A 8 19.55 -26.00 -14.63
CA PRO A 8 19.90 -25.29 -13.41
C PRO A 8 20.65 -23.97 -13.64
N LYS A 9 21.37 -23.82 -14.76
CA LYS A 9 22.11 -22.60 -15.08
C LYS A 9 21.19 -21.42 -15.42
N ASP A 10 20.12 -21.67 -16.16
CA ASP A 10 19.12 -20.64 -16.51
C ASP A 10 18.35 -20.19 -15.25
N PHE A 11 18.11 -21.13 -14.33
CA PHE A 11 17.48 -20.86 -13.05
C PHE A 11 18.36 -19.98 -12.13
N LEU A 12 19.64 -20.30 -12.01
CA LEU A 12 20.64 -19.49 -11.29
C LEU A 12 20.77 -18.07 -11.87
N TRP A 13 20.73 -17.95 -13.20
CA TRP A 13 20.75 -16.64 -13.86
C TRP A 13 19.51 -15.81 -13.54
N ARG A 14 18.31 -16.40 -13.58
CA ARG A 14 17.06 -15.69 -13.24
C ARG A 14 17.01 -15.19 -11.80
N ILE A 15 17.56 -15.98 -10.86
CA ILE A 15 17.60 -15.62 -9.44
C ILE A 15 18.53 -14.44 -9.16
N THR A 16 19.62 -14.34 -9.93
CA THR A 16 20.61 -13.27 -9.77
C THR A 16 20.22 -11.98 -10.48
N HIS A 17 19.38 -12.05 -11.53
CA HIS A 17 19.04 -10.89 -12.40
C HIS A 17 17.60 -10.39 -12.24
N ASN A 18 17.06 -10.39 -11.01
CA ASN A 18 15.79 -9.76 -10.61
C ASN A 18 14.47 -10.30 -11.23
N ASN A 19 14.53 -11.19 -12.22
CA ASN A 19 13.32 -11.68 -12.91
C ASN A 19 12.75 -12.98 -12.33
N PHE A 20 13.40 -13.61 -11.35
CA PHE A 20 12.91 -14.86 -10.77
C PHE A 20 11.52 -14.74 -10.15
N LEU A 21 11.26 -13.66 -9.39
CA LEU A 21 9.98 -13.42 -8.74
C LEU A 21 8.82 -13.22 -9.74
N GLN A 22 9.11 -12.80 -10.99
CA GLN A 22 8.09 -12.66 -12.04
C GLN A 22 7.44 -14.01 -12.39
N GLY A 23 8.12 -15.12 -12.12
CA GLY A 23 7.58 -16.46 -12.30
C GLY A 23 6.46 -16.83 -11.34
N PHE A 24 6.12 -15.98 -10.36
CA PHE A 24 5.12 -16.28 -9.32
C PHE A 24 3.93 -15.30 -9.32
N GLN A 25 3.67 -14.61 -10.44
CA GLN A 25 2.62 -13.59 -10.52
C GLN A 25 1.21 -14.13 -10.25
N ASP A 26 0.98 -15.43 -10.41
CA ASP A 26 -0.28 -16.13 -10.15
C ASP A 26 -0.42 -16.65 -8.71
N LYS A 27 0.62 -16.49 -7.87
CA LYS A 27 0.66 -17.04 -6.51
C LYS A 27 0.20 -16.04 -5.46
N SER A 28 -0.46 -16.55 -4.42
CA SER A 28 -0.72 -15.80 -3.19
C SER A 28 0.59 -15.57 -2.40
N VAL A 29 0.93 -14.31 -2.15
CA VAL A 29 2.26 -13.93 -1.61
C VAL A 29 2.17 -13.48 -0.15
N CYS A 30 2.99 -14.10 0.70
CA CYS A 30 3.27 -13.68 2.07
C CYS A 30 4.68 -13.06 2.14
N PHE A 31 4.79 -11.82 2.60
CA PHE A 31 6.07 -11.18 2.87
C PHE A 31 6.33 -11.10 4.36
N TYR A 32 7.43 -11.72 4.81
CA TYR A 32 7.88 -11.69 6.19
C TYR A 32 9.29 -11.09 6.28
N PRO A 33 9.39 -9.76 6.38
CA PRO A 33 10.67 -9.10 6.62
C PRO A 33 11.18 -9.31 8.03
N SER A 34 12.49 -9.11 8.21
CA SER A 34 13.20 -9.31 9.48
C SER A 34 12.90 -10.69 10.11
N CYS A 35 12.74 -11.73 9.31
CA CYS A 35 12.09 -12.98 9.74
C CYS A 35 12.84 -13.75 10.84
N GLY A 36 14.11 -13.45 11.09
CA GLY A 36 14.93 -14.17 12.05
C GLY A 36 15.12 -15.63 11.66
N ARG A 37 14.97 -16.53 12.64
CA ARG A 37 15.19 -17.98 12.47
C ARG A 37 13.99 -18.86 12.84
N ASN A 38 12.92 -18.27 13.39
CA ASN A 38 11.76 -19.03 13.82
C ASN A 38 10.70 -19.05 12.70
N PHE A 39 10.63 -20.18 12.01
CA PHE A 39 9.70 -20.39 10.89
C PHE A 39 8.57 -21.35 11.24
N GLN A 40 8.42 -21.74 12.51
CA GLN A 40 7.46 -22.76 12.90
C GLN A 40 6.01 -22.29 12.67
N GLY A 41 5.21 -23.07 11.95
CA GLY A 41 3.86 -22.76 11.52
C GLY A 41 3.79 -21.83 10.30
N LEU A 42 4.93 -21.36 9.76
CA LEU A 42 4.92 -20.40 8.66
C LEU A 42 4.28 -21.00 7.41
N LEU A 43 4.67 -22.22 7.04
CA LEU A 43 4.16 -22.82 5.81
C LEU A 43 2.77 -23.40 5.97
N ASP A 44 2.19 -23.40 7.17
CA ASP A 44 0.81 -23.84 7.35
C ASP A 44 -0.19 -22.72 7.00
N LEU A 45 0.27 -21.47 6.90
CA LEU A 45 -0.52 -20.35 6.38
C LEU A 45 -0.96 -20.60 4.93
N PRO A 46 -2.15 -20.12 4.51
CA PRO A 46 -2.76 -20.47 3.22
C PRO A 46 -2.15 -19.74 2.01
N TYR A 47 -0.87 -19.38 2.07
CA TYR A 47 -0.14 -18.70 1.00
C TYR A 47 0.75 -19.69 0.24
N GLU A 48 1.00 -19.40 -1.03
CA GLU A 48 1.78 -20.28 -1.90
C GLU A 48 3.22 -19.81 -2.09
N LEU A 49 3.48 -18.52 -1.97
CA LEU A 49 4.81 -17.93 -2.02
C LEU A 49 5.12 -17.18 -0.72
N PHE A 50 6.21 -17.55 -0.07
CA PHE A 50 6.76 -16.87 1.10
C PHE A 50 8.03 -16.15 0.69
N VAL A 51 8.00 -14.82 0.71
CA VAL A 51 9.20 -13.99 0.54
C VAL A 51 9.69 -13.61 1.92
N LEU A 52 10.92 -14.00 2.24
CA LEU A 52 11.55 -13.73 3.53
C LEU A 52 12.74 -12.79 3.32
N SER A 53 12.98 -11.89 4.27
CA SER A 53 14.20 -11.08 4.28
C SER A 53 14.77 -10.96 5.68
N ASP A 54 16.09 -11.10 5.79
CA ASP A 54 16.84 -10.78 7.00
C ASP A 54 18.28 -10.46 6.60
N TYR A 55 18.82 -9.37 7.15
CA TYR A 55 20.21 -8.98 6.90
C TYR A 55 21.20 -10.01 7.43
N ARG A 56 20.82 -10.74 8.50
CA ARG A 56 21.58 -11.85 9.05
C ARG A 56 21.29 -13.08 8.20
N PHE A 57 21.88 -13.14 7.00
CA PHE A 57 21.67 -14.23 6.07
C PHE A 57 22.19 -15.56 6.64
N PHE A 58 21.28 -16.44 7.07
CA PHE A 58 21.63 -17.75 7.63
C PHE A 58 21.59 -18.83 6.55
N LYS A 59 22.62 -19.69 6.49
CA LYS A 59 22.61 -20.85 5.59
C LYS A 59 21.67 -21.93 6.15
N LEU A 60 20.53 -22.14 5.51
CA LEU A 60 19.49 -23.07 5.93
C LEU A 60 19.38 -24.22 4.94
N HIS A 61 19.40 -25.46 5.42
CA HIS A 61 19.23 -26.64 4.58
C HIS A 61 17.75 -26.99 4.33
N ARG A 62 16.87 -26.48 5.19
CA ARG A 62 15.41 -26.64 5.12
C ARG A 62 14.74 -25.50 5.88
N ILE A 63 13.49 -25.22 5.52
CA ILE A 63 12.57 -24.40 6.30
C ILE A 63 11.35 -25.29 6.54
N GLU A 64 11.13 -25.69 7.79
CA GLU A 64 10.16 -26.74 8.13
C GLU A 64 10.36 -28.01 7.29
N ASP A 65 9.37 -28.39 6.49
CA ASP A 65 9.39 -29.49 5.54
C ASP A 65 9.63 -29.06 4.08
N ALA A 66 9.93 -27.78 3.82
CA ALA A 66 10.41 -27.30 2.52
C ALA A 66 11.91 -27.56 2.35
N TRP A 67 12.27 -28.20 1.24
CA TRP A 67 13.64 -28.58 0.91
C TRP A 67 14.35 -27.47 0.14
N LEU A 68 15.64 -27.28 0.42
CA LEU A 68 16.47 -26.35 -0.32
C LEU A 68 16.54 -26.75 -1.80
N TYR A 69 16.01 -25.89 -2.66
CA TYR A 69 16.03 -26.05 -4.11
C TYR A 69 17.29 -25.42 -4.72
N VAL A 70 17.62 -24.19 -4.31
CA VAL A 70 18.87 -23.55 -4.72
C VAL A 70 19.39 -22.57 -3.67
N ARG A 71 20.71 -22.35 -3.68
CA ARG A 71 21.39 -21.38 -2.82
C ARG A 71 22.40 -20.58 -3.63
N THR A 72 22.40 -19.27 -3.41
CA THR A 72 23.46 -18.34 -3.81
C THR A 72 24.08 -17.70 -2.56
N SER A 73 24.98 -16.73 -2.73
CA SER A 73 25.53 -15.95 -1.62
C SER A 73 24.51 -15.06 -0.93
N GLU A 74 23.36 -14.79 -1.55
CA GLU A 74 22.39 -13.79 -1.08
C GLU A 74 20.94 -14.26 -1.12
N VAL A 75 20.65 -15.39 -1.77
CA VAL A 75 19.30 -15.92 -1.95
C VAL A 75 19.29 -17.42 -1.69
N GLN A 76 18.28 -17.88 -0.96
CA GLN A 76 17.96 -19.30 -0.81
C GLN A 76 16.51 -19.54 -1.23
N VAL A 77 16.29 -20.53 -2.08
CA VAL A 77 14.95 -20.93 -2.50
C VAL A 77 14.66 -22.31 -1.97
N PHE A 78 13.49 -22.49 -1.37
CA PHE A 78 12.98 -23.75 -0.87
C PHE A 78 11.66 -24.06 -1.56
N HIS A 79 11.38 -25.35 -1.72
CA HIS A 79 10.12 -25.83 -2.26
C HIS A 79 9.57 -26.96 -1.39
N ARG A 80 8.27 -26.90 -1.16
CA ARG A 80 7.50 -27.94 -0.49
C ARG A 80 6.57 -28.59 -1.51
N GLU A 81 6.90 -29.81 -1.90
CA GLU A 81 6.23 -30.49 -3.01
C GLU A 81 4.77 -30.83 -2.72
N ARG A 82 4.43 -31.17 -1.46
CA ARG A 82 3.09 -31.69 -1.09
C ARG A 82 1.94 -30.73 -1.40
N ASP A 83 2.21 -29.43 -1.40
CA ASP A 83 1.22 -28.37 -1.59
C ASP A 83 1.75 -27.20 -2.44
N ASP A 84 2.81 -27.45 -3.20
CA ASP A 84 3.45 -26.51 -4.13
C ASP A 84 3.77 -25.12 -3.52
N LYS A 85 4.28 -25.12 -2.28
CA LYS A 85 4.69 -23.89 -1.60
C LYS A 85 6.15 -23.57 -1.82
N TRP A 86 6.41 -22.30 -2.10
CA TRP A 86 7.74 -21.77 -2.40
C TRP A 86 8.18 -20.80 -1.31
N VAL A 87 9.45 -20.89 -0.89
CA VAL A 87 10.05 -19.93 0.03
C VAL A 87 11.27 -19.31 -0.64
N VAL A 88 11.34 -17.99 -0.65
CA VAL A 88 12.45 -17.23 -1.20
C VAL A 88 13.03 -16.37 -0.09
N PHE A 89 14.17 -16.78 0.45
CA PHE A 89 14.85 -16.09 1.53
C PHE A 89 16.01 -15.25 1.01
N PHE A 90 15.87 -13.93 1.15
CA PHE A 90 16.86 -12.94 0.77
C PHE A 90 17.70 -12.51 1.98
N GLY A 91 19.02 -12.60 1.83
CA GLY A 91 20.02 -12.03 2.74
C GLY A 91 20.23 -10.54 2.51
N ARG A 92 19.15 -9.76 2.56
CA ARG A 92 19.11 -8.35 2.14
C ARG A 92 18.26 -7.51 3.09
N GLU A 93 18.45 -6.20 2.96
CA GLU A 93 17.65 -5.19 3.67
C GLU A 93 16.20 -5.19 3.13
N ASN A 94 15.24 -4.95 4.04
CA ASN A 94 13.81 -5.10 3.76
C ASN A 94 13.28 -4.22 2.62
N ASN A 95 13.72 -2.97 2.49
CA ASN A 95 13.33 -2.09 1.39
C ASN A 95 13.84 -2.60 0.04
N GLU A 96 15.04 -3.20 -0.02
CA GLU A 96 15.54 -3.81 -1.25
C GLU A 96 14.64 -4.97 -1.70
N VAL A 97 14.25 -5.83 -0.77
CA VAL A 97 13.39 -6.98 -1.08
C VAL A 97 12.00 -6.53 -1.47
N LEU A 98 11.45 -5.52 -0.79
CA LEU A 98 10.17 -4.94 -1.15
C LEU A 98 10.18 -4.33 -2.56
N ARG A 99 11.26 -3.63 -2.95
CA ARG A 99 11.45 -3.16 -4.33
C ARG A 99 11.51 -4.29 -5.35
N ARG A 100 12.08 -5.45 -5.00
CA ARG A 100 12.10 -6.63 -5.89
C ARG A 100 10.72 -7.23 -6.06
N ILE A 101 9.94 -7.35 -4.98
CA ILE A 101 8.53 -7.76 -5.02
C ILE A 101 7.75 -6.82 -5.96
N GLN A 102 7.90 -5.50 -5.77
CA GLN A 102 7.25 -4.48 -6.60
C GLN A 102 7.67 -4.59 -8.07
N SER A 103 8.97 -4.70 -8.36
CA SER A 103 9.51 -4.79 -9.72
C SER A 103 9.10 -6.08 -10.44
N ALA A 104 8.76 -7.13 -9.69
CA ALA A 104 8.24 -8.37 -10.24
C ALA A 104 6.73 -8.31 -10.55
N GLY A 105 6.05 -7.22 -10.16
CA GLY A 105 4.60 -7.08 -10.29
C GLY A 105 3.80 -7.95 -9.33
N LEU A 106 4.44 -8.45 -8.26
CA LEU A 106 3.76 -9.27 -7.25
C LEU A 106 2.88 -8.41 -6.34
N LYS A 107 1.76 -8.99 -5.91
CA LYS A 107 0.86 -8.40 -4.92
C LYS A 107 0.84 -9.22 -3.62
N LEU A 108 0.96 -8.54 -2.49
CA LEU A 108 1.02 -9.17 -1.17
C LEU A 108 -0.38 -9.50 -0.67
N SER A 109 -0.66 -10.79 -0.56
CA SER A 109 -1.84 -11.32 0.13
C SER A 109 -1.65 -11.34 1.64
N CYS A 110 -0.40 -11.32 2.12
CA CYS A 110 -0.07 -11.22 3.53
C CYS A 110 1.23 -10.47 3.78
N PHE A 111 1.23 -9.70 4.85
CA PHE A 111 2.40 -9.06 5.42
C PHE A 111 2.55 -9.44 6.90
N ILE A 112 3.77 -9.75 7.31
CA ILE A 112 4.09 -10.15 8.67
C ILE A 112 5.11 -9.18 9.26
N GLY A 113 4.66 -8.32 10.18
CA GLY A 113 5.48 -7.35 10.91
C GLY A 113 5.69 -7.76 12.36
N LYS A 114 6.41 -8.87 12.61
CA LYS A 114 6.69 -9.33 13.98
C LYS A 114 8.01 -8.84 14.55
N ASN A 115 9.07 -8.86 13.75
CA ASN A 115 10.38 -8.39 14.19
C ASN A 115 10.64 -7.03 13.55
N ASP A 116 10.95 -6.04 14.38
CA ASP A 116 11.20 -4.67 13.90
C ASP A 116 12.34 -4.59 12.89
N GLY A 117 13.41 -5.37 13.11
CA GLY A 117 14.60 -5.37 12.25
C GLY A 117 15.55 -4.18 12.41
N CYS A 118 15.03 -3.00 12.82
CA CYS A 118 15.83 -1.78 13.05
C CYS A 118 16.69 -1.90 14.33
N ARG A 119 16.16 -2.51 15.40
CA ARG A 119 16.91 -2.75 16.65
C ARG A 119 17.91 -3.90 16.56
N GLU A 120 17.75 -4.76 15.56
CA GLU A 120 18.51 -6.00 15.40
C GLU A 120 19.74 -5.85 14.50
N GLY A 121 20.04 -4.62 14.05
CA GLY A 121 21.33 -4.22 13.50
C GLY A 121 21.52 -4.43 12.00
N GLY A 122 20.44 -4.51 11.21
CA GLY A 122 20.55 -4.80 9.78
C GLY A 122 19.59 -4.06 8.83
N ASN A 123 18.54 -3.42 9.34
CA ASN A 123 17.55 -2.74 8.51
C ASN A 123 17.54 -1.22 8.74
N HIS A 124 17.21 -0.47 7.67
CA HIS A 124 17.26 0.99 7.66
C HIS A 124 16.17 1.64 8.52
N GLU A 125 15.00 1.01 8.61
CA GLU A 125 13.84 1.47 9.37
C GLU A 125 13.10 0.26 9.96
N CYS A 126 12.22 0.50 10.94
CA CYS A 126 11.45 -0.58 11.56
C CYS A 126 10.30 -1.01 10.64
N VAL A 127 10.07 -2.32 10.47
CA VAL A 127 9.03 -2.83 9.55
C VAL A 127 7.61 -2.48 9.98
N ASN A 128 7.44 -2.19 11.27
CA ASN A 128 6.19 -1.81 11.89
C ASN A 128 5.98 -0.29 11.90
N GLU A 129 7.02 0.51 11.60
CA GLU A 129 6.84 1.95 11.43
C GLU A 129 6.03 2.27 10.17
N TRP A 130 5.25 3.34 10.28
CA TRP A 130 4.35 3.79 9.23
C TRP A 130 5.07 4.03 7.89
N THR A 131 6.30 4.54 7.93
CA THR A 131 7.11 4.82 6.72
C THR A 131 7.41 3.56 5.92
N PHE A 132 7.68 2.43 6.58
CA PHE A 132 7.88 1.14 5.91
C PHE A 132 6.55 0.55 5.47
N PHE A 133 5.56 0.53 6.38
CA PHE A 133 4.27 -0.11 6.10
C PHE A 133 3.53 0.56 4.93
N ARG A 134 3.69 1.87 4.70
CA ARG A 134 3.20 2.54 3.48
C ARG A 134 3.73 1.94 2.20
N LYS A 135 5.01 1.56 2.17
CA LYS A 135 5.63 0.94 1.00
C LYS A 135 5.03 -0.45 0.77
N VAL A 136 4.72 -1.17 1.85
CA VAL A 136 4.01 -2.46 1.81
C VAL A 136 2.63 -2.29 1.20
N LEU A 137 1.86 -1.29 1.62
CA LEU A 137 0.50 -1.04 1.09
C LEU A 137 0.47 -0.79 -0.42
N ARG A 138 1.55 -0.28 -1.03
CA ARG A 138 1.62 -0.11 -2.51
C ARG A 138 1.68 -1.42 -3.28
N VAL A 139 2.26 -2.44 -2.65
CA VAL A 139 2.34 -3.78 -3.22
C VAL A 139 1.30 -4.72 -2.62
N ALA A 140 0.44 -4.27 -1.70
CA ALA A 140 -0.65 -5.08 -1.18
C ALA A 140 -1.65 -5.44 -2.29
N SER A 141 -2.21 -6.65 -2.24
CA SER A 141 -3.44 -6.95 -2.99
C SER A 141 -4.62 -6.19 -2.39
N ASP A 142 -5.72 -6.09 -3.13
CA ASP A 142 -6.95 -5.41 -2.67
C ASP A 142 -7.47 -5.97 -1.34
N ARG A 143 -7.11 -7.22 -1.04
CA ARG A 143 -7.27 -7.87 0.24
C ARG A 143 -5.92 -8.40 0.71
N MET A 144 -5.43 -7.92 1.85
CA MET A 144 -4.17 -8.36 2.46
C MET A 144 -4.40 -8.66 3.95
N VAL A 145 -3.79 -9.72 4.46
CA VAL A 145 -3.74 -10.00 5.89
C VAL A 145 -2.46 -9.40 6.48
N TYR A 146 -2.57 -8.61 7.53
CA TYR A 146 -1.43 -8.06 8.28
C TYR A 146 -1.36 -8.70 9.66
N ILE A 147 -0.24 -9.38 9.95
CA ILE A 147 0.03 -10.04 11.23
C ILE A 147 1.15 -9.29 11.95
N THR A 148 0.91 -8.83 13.17
CA THR A 148 1.90 -8.08 13.97
C THR A 148 1.70 -8.31 15.47
N ASP A 149 2.78 -8.21 16.24
CA ASP A 149 2.78 -8.14 17.71
C ASP A 149 3.12 -6.72 18.22
N HIS A 150 3.25 -5.73 17.32
CA HIS A 150 3.63 -4.35 17.66
C HIS A 150 2.41 -3.43 17.86
N TRP A 151 1.29 -3.97 18.33
CA TRP A 151 0.04 -3.23 18.54
C TRP A 151 0.22 -1.95 19.38
N GLN A 152 1.09 -1.98 20.39
CA GLN A 152 1.35 -0.83 21.27
C GLN A 152 2.38 0.17 20.70
N GLN A 153 3.29 -0.24 19.82
CA GLN A 153 4.41 0.59 19.35
C GLN A 153 4.15 1.33 18.03
N ASN A 154 3.09 0.99 17.30
CA ASN A 154 2.72 1.66 16.03
C ASN A 154 2.04 3.03 16.22
N GLY A 155 2.32 3.74 17.32
CA GLY A 155 1.70 5.01 17.64
C GLY A 155 0.28 4.90 18.22
N TYR A 156 -0.09 3.73 18.75
CA TYR A 156 -1.33 3.50 19.49
C TYR A 156 -1.12 3.54 21.01
N ASP A 157 -0.11 4.28 21.49
CA ASP A 157 -0.09 4.65 22.89
C ASP A 157 -1.34 5.51 23.14
N TYR A 158 -2.34 4.97 23.83
CA TYR A 158 -3.58 5.67 24.10
C TYR A 158 -3.33 6.98 24.87
N ASP A 159 -2.15 7.14 25.50
CA ASP A 159 -1.81 8.26 26.36
C ASP A 159 -0.69 9.21 25.87
N ASP A 160 0.08 8.88 24.84
CA ASP A 160 1.12 9.81 24.35
C ASP A 160 0.49 10.99 23.59
N LYS A 161 0.95 12.20 23.91
CA LYS A 161 0.53 13.44 23.24
C LYS A 161 0.94 13.46 21.77
N ARG A 162 1.83 12.57 21.33
CA ARG A 162 2.21 12.36 19.91
C ARG A 162 1.32 11.35 19.16
N SER A 163 0.58 10.48 19.83
CA SER A 163 -0.39 9.55 19.23
C SER A 163 -1.80 10.13 19.08
N ARG A 164 -2.02 11.37 19.52
CA ARG A 164 -3.23 12.16 19.21
C ARG A 164 -3.48 12.38 17.70
N TRP A 165 -2.47 12.23 16.86
CA TRP A 165 -2.58 12.44 15.41
C TRP A 165 -3.41 11.36 14.70
N PHE A 166 -3.38 10.11 15.18
CA PHE A 166 -4.26 9.04 14.70
C PHE A 166 -5.73 9.29 15.08
N ARG A 167 -6.01 9.86 16.26
CA ARG A 167 -7.40 10.20 16.68
C ARG A 167 -8.07 11.24 15.76
N LEU A 168 -7.31 12.15 15.16
CA LEU A 168 -7.89 13.23 14.35
C LEU A 168 -8.23 12.80 12.91
N TYR A 169 -7.63 11.72 12.40
CA TYR A 169 -8.08 11.09 11.15
C TYR A 169 -9.36 10.27 11.36
N HIS A 170 -9.55 9.72 12.56
CA HIS A 170 -10.65 8.80 12.89
C HIS A 170 -12.02 9.42 13.18
N LEU A 171 -12.14 10.67 13.64
CA LEU A 171 -13.46 11.16 14.07
C LEU A 171 -14.24 11.97 13.04
N ILE A 172 -13.64 12.40 11.93
CA ILE A 172 -14.33 13.27 10.95
C ILE A 172 -14.42 12.63 9.55
N LYS A 173 -13.57 11.66 9.19
CA LYS A 173 -13.57 11.02 7.85
C LYS A 173 -13.83 9.50 7.85
N ALA A 174 -13.67 8.81 8.98
CA ALA A 174 -13.99 7.38 9.09
C ALA A 174 -15.44 7.07 8.70
N PRO A 175 -16.47 7.86 9.03
CA PRO A 175 -17.85 7.51 8.67
C PRO A 175 -18.11 7.47 7.17
N ALA A 176 -17.47 8.34 6.36
CA ALA A 176 -17.69 8.38 4.92
C ALA A 176 -16.96 7.25 4.19
N LEU A 177 -15.70 6.98 4.56
CA LEU A 177 -14.94 5.84 4.04
C LEU A 177 -15.52 4.51 4.53
N PHE A 178 -15.94 4.44 5.79
CA PHE A 178 -16.62 3.27 6.36
C PHE A 178 -17.99 3.06 5.72
N LYS A 179 -18.78 4.11 5.49
CA LYS A 179 -20.04 4.01 4.76
C LYS A 179 -19.83 3.56 3.32
N ALA A 180 -18.88 4.17 2.61
CA ALA A 180 -18.52 3.74 1.25
C ALA A 180 -18.04 2.28 1.24
N PHE A 181 -17.27 1.86 2.25
CA PHE A 181 -16.87 0.48 2.46
C PHE A 181 -18.10 -0.42 2.69
N CYS A 182 -18.98 -0.11 3.63
CA CYS A 182 -20.20 -0.89 3.89
C CYS A 182 -21.12 -0.98 2.66
N GLU A 183 -21.19 0.07 1.84
CA GLU A 183 -21.95 0.11 0.59
C GLU A 183 -21.28 -0.68 -0.55
N SER A 184 -19.96 -0.92 -0.48
CA SER A 184 -19.16 -1.61 -1.50
C SER A 184 -18.54 -2.92 -1.03
N LYS A 185 -18.84 -3.37 0.19
CA LYS A 185 -18.12 -4.47 0.82
C LYS A 185 -18.33 -5.78 0.05
N PRO A 186 -17.30 -6.62 -0.06
CA PRO A 186 -17.48 -8.01 -0.47
C PRO A 186 -18.48 -8.72 0.45
N ALA A 187 -19.33 -9.58 -0.11
CA ALA A 187 -20.39 -10.27 0.62
C ALA A 187 -19.87 -11.17 1.76
N ASP A 188 -18.60 -11.58 1.69
CA ASP A 188 -17.90 -12.47 2.63
C ASP A 188 -17.22 -11.72 3.80
N VAL A 189 -17.36 -10.39 3.90
CA VAL A 189 -16.81 -9.62 5.01
C VAL A 189 -17.90 -9.29 6.04
N GLU A 190 -17.88 -10.05 7.14
CA GLU A 190 -18.60 -9.71 8.38
C GLU A 190 -17.77 -8.74 9.22
N VAL A 191 -18.43 -7.67 9.68
CA VAL A 191 -17.87 -6.64 10.56
C VAL A 191 -18.74 -6.66 11.81
N ASP A 192 -18.27 -7.38 12.84
CA ASP A 192 -19.05 -7.60 14.05
C ASP A 192 -19.00 -6.40 15.02
N ASP A 193 -17.92 -5.60 14.98
CA ASP A 193 -17.80 -4.37 15.74
C ASP A 193 -17.30 -3.20 14.88
N PRO A 194 -18.13 -2.18 14.59
CA PRO A 194 -17.73 -1.00 13.84
C PRO A 194 -16.66 -0.15 14.56
N ASN A 195 -16.41 -0.35 15.85
CA ASN A 195 -15.33 0.33 16.59
C ASN A 195 -13.94 -0.24 16.29
N LEU A 196 -13.84 -1.40 15.64
CA LEU A 196 -12.58 -2.05 15.25
C LEU A 196 -12.19 -1.76 13.79
N VAL A 197 -12.84 -0.78 13.17
CA VAL A 197 -12.64 -0.41 11.77
C VAL A 197 -12.02 0.96 11.64
N TYR A 198 -10.89 1.00 10.96
CA TYR A 198 -10.06 2.20 10.84
C TYR A 198 -9.71 2.45 9.37
N GLY A 199 -9.94 3.67 8.88
CA GLY A 199 -9.65 4.07 7.50
C GLY A 199 -8.38 4.92 7.41
N LEU A 200 -7.43 4.51 6.57
CA LEU A 200 -6.17 5.21 6.41
C LEU A 200 -5.62 5.07 4.98
N ALA A 201 -5.28 6.21 4.38
CA ALA A 201 -4.65 6.29 3.06
C ALA A 201 -5.28 5.45 1.94
N GLY A 202 -6.62 5.40 1.92
CA GLY A 202 -7.36 4.59 0.96
C GLY A 202 -7.49 3.11 1.31
N TRP A 203 -7.13 2.73 2.53
CA TRP A 203 -7.24 1.38 3.08
C TRP A 203 -8.17 1.34 4.29
N VAL A 204 -8.84 0.21 4.48
CA VAL A 204 -9.71 -0.11 5.61
C VAL A 204 -9.08 -1.26 6.37
N PHE A 205 -8.87 -1.07 7.66
CA PHE A 205 -8.33 -2.08 8.57
C PHE A 205 -9.45 -2.62 9.43
N ILE A 206 -9.58 -3.95 9.47
CA ILE A 206 -10.54 -4.66 10.30
C ILE A 206 -9.74 -5.60 11.19
N VAL A 207 -9.82 -5.43 12.51
CA VAL A 207 -9.20 -6.36 13.46
C VAL A 207 -9.96 -7.67 13.43
N LYS A 208 -9.29 -8.78 13.09
CA LYS A 208 -9.88 -10.12 13.00
C LYS A 208 -9.76 -10.91 14.30
N GLY A 209 -8.79 -10.58 15.17
CA GLY A 209 -8.67 -11.17 16.49
C GLY A 209 -7.30 -10.99 17.13
N VAL A 210 -7.23 -11.29 18.43
CA VAL A 210 -5.97 -11.47 19.17
C VAL A 210 -5.70 -12.98 19.22
N LEU A 211 -4.56 -13.40 18.67
CA LEU A 211 -4.19 -14.80 18.57
C LEU A 211 -3.39 -15.19 19.82
N PHE A 212 -4.08 -15.78 20.80
CA PHE A 212 -3.45 -16.25 22.02
C PHE A 212 -2.78 -17.62 21.84
N ARG A 213 -1.68 -17.85 22.55
CA ARG A 213 -1.09 -19.18 22.75
C ARG A 213 -1.89 -19.89 23.85
N GLN A 214 -2.53 -21.01 23.54
CA GLN A 214 -3.23 -21.79 24.56
C GLN A 214 -2.26 -22.71 25.34
N ASP A 215 -2.49 -22.75 26.65
CA ASP A 215 -1.76 -23.47 27.68
C ASP A 215 -1.83 -25.00 27.53
N SER A 216 -0.87 -25.70 28.12
CA SER A 216 -0.40 -27.06 27.78
C SER A 216 -1.34 -28.27 27.99
N GLU A 217 -2.65 -28.13 28.17
CA GLU A 217 -3.48 -29.23 28.71
C GLU A 217 -4.63 -29.78 27.83
N SER A 218 -4.97 -29.21 26.67
CA SER A 218 -6.03 -29.77 25.81
C SER A 218 -5.53 -30.25 24.44
N ARG A 219 -5.55 -31.57 24.24
CA ARG A 219 -5.31 -32.24 22.95
C ARG A 219 -6.56 -32.15 22.08
N GLU A 220 -6.73 -31.07 21.32
CA GLU A 220 -7.31 -31.07 19.97
C GLU A 220 -7.42 -29.63 19.41
N HIS A 221 -6.76 -29.43 18.26
CA HIS A 221 -6.81 -28.31 17.29
C HIS A 221 -5.85 -27.09 17.39
N PHE A 222 -4.93 -27.08 16.41
CA PHE A 222 -4.09 -26.03 15.78
C PHE A 222 -3.47 -24.92 16.64
N LEU A 223 -2.33 -25.23 17.28
CA LEU A 223 -1.39 -24.27 17.83
C LEU A 223 -0.29 -23.97 16.79
N TYR A 224 -0.21 -22.73 16.30
CA TYR A 224 0.95 -22.23 15.56
C TYR A 224 1.92 -21.52 16.53
N PRO A 225 3.16 -22.00 16.71
CA PRO A 225 4.18 -21.35 17.55
C PRO A 225 4.70 -20.03 16.98
N PHE A 226 4.16 -19.63 15.83
CA PHE A 226 4.27 -18.31 15.21
C PHE A 226 3.58 -17.20 16.02
N TYR A 227 2.59 -17.52 16.84
CA TYR A 227 1.83 -16.55 17.64
C TYR A 227 2.40 -16.42 19.06
N SER A 228 2.77 -15.19 19.44
CA SER A 228 2.98 -14.79 20.84
C SER A 228 1.63 -14.36 21.43
N GLU A 229 1.49 -14.27 22.76
CA GLU A 229 0.24 -13.88 23.46
C GLU A 229 -0.33 -12.51 23.02
N GLU A 230 0.43 -11.70 22.29
CA GLU A 230 0.05 -10.36 21.83
C GLU A 230 0.03 -10.21 20.30
N THR A 231 0.00 -11.31 19.53
CA THR A 231 -0.10 -11.22 18.07
C THR A 231 -1.53 -10.91 17.63
N ILE A 232 -1.70 -9.91 16.78
CA ILE A 232 -2.98 -9.45 16.25
C ILE A 232 -3.00 -9.62 14.74
N GLU A 233 -4.14 -10.09 14.23
CA GLU A 233 -4.41 -10.18 12.81
C GLU A 233 -5.35 -9.06 12.38
N HIS A 234 -4.93 -8.34 11.33
CA HIS A 234 -5.73 -7.35 10.64
C HIS A 234 -6.06 -7.83 9.23
N LEU A 235 -7.31 -7.68 8.84
CA LEU A 235 -7.70 -7.67 7.43
C LEU A 235 -7.57 -6.24 6.90
N VAL A 236 -6.70 -6.06 5.91
CA VAL A 236 -6.39 -4.80 5.26
C VAL A 236 -7.03 -4.81 3.88
N LEU A 237 -7.99 -3.93 3.65
CA LEU A 237 -8.80 -3.86 2.43
C LEU A 237 -8.54 -2.55 1.72
N ARG A 238 -8.19 -2.60 0.44
CA ARG A 238 -8.11 -1.39 -0.36
C ARG A 238 -9.52 -0.89 -0.58
N HIS A 239 -9.76 0.41 -0.45
CA HIS A 239 -11.02 0.95 -0.91
C HIS A 239 -11.15 0.69 -2.42
N PRO A 240 -12.37 0.55 -2.94
CA PRO A 240 -12.56 0.37 -4.38
C PRO A 240 -12.06 1.62 -5.11
N GLN A 241 -10.95 1.52 -5.84
CA GLN A 241 -10.48 2.63 -6.64
C GLN A 241 -11.45 2.88 -7.79
N ARG A 242 -11.83 4.14 -7.98
CA ARG A 242 -12.58 4.57 -9.16
C ARG A 242 -11.79 5.66 -9.84
N ILE A 243 -11.11 5.28 -10.92
CA ILE A 243 -10.39 6.20 -11.78
C ILE A 243 -11.25 6.42 -13.02
N ARG A 244 -11.60 7.68 -13.23
CA ARG A 244 -12.31 8.15 -14.42
C ARG A 244 -11.47 9.22 -15.06
N GLY A 245 -11.63 9.42 -16.37
CA GLY A 245 -10.98 10.57 -16.97
C GLY A 245 -11.40 10.84 -18.39
N ILE A 246 -10.78 11.89 -18.91
CA ILE A 246 -11.08 12.47 -20.20
C ILE A 246 -9.80 13.10 -20.75
N SER A 247 -9.53 12.83 -22.03
CA SER A 247 -8.38 13.39 -22.73
C SER A 247 -8.81 14.53 -23.63
N PHE A 248 -8.14 15.67 -23.48
CA PHE A 248 -8.18 16.76 -24.44
C PHE A 248 -6.91 16.75 -25.29
N LYS A 249 -6.85 17.61 -26.30
CA LYS A 249 -5.72 17.66 -27.26
C LYS A 249 -4.36 17.83 -26.58
N LYS A 250 -4.32 18.56 -25.46
CA LYS A 250 -3.08 18.97 -24.78
C LYS A 250 -2.91 18.41 -23.37
N VAL A 251 -3.98 18.01 -22.71
CA VAL A 251 -3.95 17.59 -21.31
C VAL A 251 -4.96 16.47 -21.08
N HIS A 252 -4.55 15.50 -20.26
CA HIS A 252 -5.43 14.46 -19.74
C HIS A 252 -5.87 14.80 -18.32
N LEU A 253 -7.16 14.65 -18.05
CA LEU A 253 -7.72 14.78 -16.71
C LEU A 253 -8.06 13.40 -16.17
N SER A 254 -7.54 13.09 -14.98
CA SER A 254 -7.89 11.92 -14.19
C SER A 254 -8.61 12.36 -12.92
N PHE A 255 -9.75 11.74 -12.62
CA PHE A 255 -10.56 11.92 -11.42
C PHE A 255 -10.48 10.63 -10.62
N GLU A 256 -9.83 10.72 -9.46
CA GLU A 256 -9.36 9.56 -8.71
C GLU A 256 -10.04 9.52 -7.36
N PHE A 257 -10.95 8.56 -7.20
CA PHE A 257 -11.44 8.17 -5.89
C PHE A 257 -10.34 7.36 -5.19
N ASP A 258 -9.38 8.10 -4.63
CA ASP A 258 -8.14 7.56 -4.06
C ASP A 258 -7.50 8.50 -3.03
N ASP A 259 -6.48 8.03 -2.33
CA ASP A 259 -5.70 8.87 -1.43
C ASP A 259 -4.64 9.69 -2.17
N ILE A 260 -4.71 11.01 -2.00
CA ILE A 260 -3.74 11.97 -2.53
C ILE A 260 -2.31 11.73 -2.02
N ALA A 261 -2.11 11.00 -0.91
CA ALA A 261 -0.75 10.67 -0.46
C ALA A 261 0.04 9.83 -1.48
N ILE A 262 -0.65 9.12 -2.39
CA ILE A 262 -0.02 8.41 -3.51
C ILE A 262 0.65 9.40 -4.48
N ALA A 263 0.09 10.60 -4.65
CA ALA A 263 0.62 11.61 -5.56
C ALA A 263 2.00 12.15 -5.16
N ILE A 264 2.42 12.02 -3.89
CA ILE A 264 3.72 12.51 -3.40
C ILE A 264 4.88 11.96 -4.25
N GLU A 265 4.78 10.70 -4.66
CA GLU A 265 5.81 10.03 -5.45
C GLU A 265 5.52 10.06 -6.94
N GLU A 266 4.25 9.92 -7.32
CA GLU A 266 3.85 9.74 -8.71
C GLU A 266 3.65 11.06 -9.47
N SER A 267 3.68 12.20 -8.78
CA SER A 267 3.53 13.53 -9.38
C SER A 267 4.81 14.35 -9.27
N ASP A 268 4.98 15.24 -10.25
CA ASP A 268 6.03 16.26 -10.23
C ASP A 268 5.69 17.37 -9.23
N GLY A 269 4.40 17.66 -9.06
CA GLY A 269 3.93 18.61 -8.07
C GLY A 269 2.51 18.40 -7.58
N LEU A 270 2.23 18.94 -6.39
CA LEU A 270 0.96 18.85 -5.70
C LEU A 270 0.42 20.24 -5.35
N VAL A 271 -0.83 20.52 -5.71
CA VAL A 271 -1.55 21.73 -5.33
C VAL A 271 -2.47 21.39 -4.15
N VAL A 272 -2.16 21.94 -2.98
CA VAL A 272 -2.79 21.54 -1.72
C VAL A 272 -3.10 22.74 -0.82
N SER A 273 -4.12 22.60 0.02
CA SER A 273 -4.40 23.58 1.07
C SER A 273 -3.32 23.51 2.15
N ARG A 274 -3.09 24.59 2.90
CA ARG A 274 -2.13 24.60 4.03
C ARG A 274 -2.37 23.48 5.05
N ASN A 275 -3.63 23.16 5.33
CA ASN A 275 -3.98 22.08 6.26
C ASN A 275 -3.68 20.70 5.68
N CYS A 276 -3.82 20.53 4.36
CA CYS A 276 -3.44 19.28 3.70
C CYS A 276 -1.92 19.16 3.59
N PHE A 277 -1.22 20.25 3.27
CA PHE A 277 0.25 20.26 3.23
C PHE A 277 0.85 19.79 4.55
N LYS A 278 0.44 20.35 5.69
CA LYS A 278 0.94 19.92 7.01
C LYS A 278 0.77 18.43 7.30
N LYS A 279 -0.29 17.82 6.74
CA LYS A 279 -0.52 16.37 6.87
C LYS A 279 0.38 15.60 5.93
N LEU A 280 0.45 16.02 4.67
CA LEU A 280 1.26 15.34 3.66
C LEU A 280 2.76 15.52 3.89
N GLU A 281 3.19 16.59 4.56
CA GLU A 281 4.58 16.81 4.98
C GLU A 281 5.04 15.69 5.93
N GLN A 282 4.18 15.27 6.86
CA GLN A 282 4.42 14.09 7.71
C GLN A 282 4.43 12.80 6.88
N GLU A 283 3.75 12.80 5.74
CA GLU A 283 3.75 11.73 4.75
C GLU A 283 4.90 11.86 3.73
N GLY A 284 5.87 12.75 3.94
CA GLY A 284 7.08 12.90 3.12
C GLY A 284 6.96 13.87 1.95
N LEU A 285 5.88 14.67 1.86
CA LEU A 285 5.78 15.74 0.88
C LEU A 285 6.77 16.87 1.20
N SER A 286 7.75 17.07 0.33
CA SER A 286 8.66 18.22 0.39
C SER A 286 7.97 19.52 -0.05
N GLU A 287 8.38 20.66 0.52
CA GLU A 287 7.94 21.98 0.07
C GLU A 287 8.22 22.25 -1.42
N GLU A 288 9.31 21.71 -1.98
CA GLU A 288 9.68 21.90 -3.39
C GLU A 288 8.62 21.34 -4.36
N LYS A 289 8.03 20.20 -3.99
CA LYS A 289 6.94 19.55 -4.73
C LYS A 289 5.56 20.14 -4.44
N ALA A 290 5.43 21.01 -3.44
CA ALA A 290 4.14 21.52 -3.02
C ALA A 290 3.91 22.96 -3.51
N TYR A 291 2.68 23.23 -3.93
CA TYR A 291 2.15 24.58 -4.00
C TYR A 291 1.01 24.72 -3.01
N ILE A 292 1.23 25.59 -2.01
CA ILE A 292 0.30 25.77 -0.89
C ILE A 292 -0.64 26.91 -1.21
N VAL A 293 -1.91 26.57 -1.48
CA VAL A 293 -2.96 27.56 -1.69
C VAL A 293 -3.37 28.15 -0.33
N ASN A 294 -3.21 29.47 -0.19
CA ASN A 294 -3.45 30.17 1.07
C ASN A 294 -4.94 30.40 1.36
N ASN A 295 -5.80 30.48 0.33
CA ASN A 295 -7.24 30.65 0.52
C ASN A 295 -8.09 29.83 -0.45
N TRP A 296 -8.29 28.55 -0.09
CA TRP A 296 -9.13 27.59 -0.82
C TRP A 296 -10.63 27.94 -0.86
N ARG A 297 -11.09 29.08 -0.33
CA ARG A 297 -12.52 29.47 -0.36
C ARG A 297 -12.79 30.74 -1.17
N LEU A 298 -11.80 31.63 -1.31
CA LEU A 298 -11.94 32.85 -2.11
C LEU A 298 -11.52 32.65 -3.57
N GLU A 299 -10.75 31.61 -3.90
CA GLU A 299 -10.24 31.32 -5.24
C GLU A 299 -11.00 30.18 -5.96
N THR A 300 -12.01 29.55 -5.34
CA THR A 300 -12.52 28.22 -5.73
C THR A 300 -13.99 28.12 -6.12
N ASN A 301 -14.75 29.23 -6.07
CA ASN A 301 -16.16 29.18 -6.46
C ASN A 301 -16.34 29.02 -7.98
N ASP A 302 -15.30 29.34 -8.74
CA ASP A 302 -15.22 29.13 -10.18
C ASP A 302 -14.15 28.06 -10.48
N ALA A 303 -14.63 26.88 -10.87
CA ALA A 303 -13.76 25.75 -11.17
C ALA A 303 -12.90 26.01 -12.42
N LYS A 304 -13.35 26.85 -13.36
CA LYS A 304 -12.57 27.18 -14.55
C LYS A 304 -11.35 28.00 -14.18
N VAL A 305 -11.56 29.09 -13.43
CA VAL A 305 -10.47 29.99 -13.01
C VAL A 305 -9.42 29.24 -12.20
N PHE A 306 -9.84 28.41 -11.24
CA PHE A 306 -8.90 27.65 -10.43
C PHE A 306 -8.13 26.61 -11.27
N MET A 307 -8.81 25.92 -12.19
CA MET A 307 -8.14 24.96 -13.07
C MET A 307 -7.12 25.65 -13.99
N GLU A 308 -7.43 26.84 -14.52
CA GLU A 308 -6.48 27.64 -15.30
C GLU A 308 -5.24 28.02 -14.48
N GLN A 309 -5.39 28.32 -13.20
CA GLN A 309 -4.27 28.60 -12.30
C GLN A 309 -3.40 27.35 -12.08
N VAL A 310 -4.02 26.18 -11.89
CA VAL A 310 -3.30 24.89 -11.76
C VAL A 310 -2.50 24.58 -13.03
N LEU A 311 -3.11 24.73 -14.21
CA LEU A 311 -2.44 24.51 -15.50
C LEU A 311 -1.26 25.46 -15.70
N ARG A 312 -1.45 26.76 -15.45
CA ARG A 312 -0.38 27.77 -15.56
C ARG A 312 0.76 27.49 -14.59
N LEU A 313 0.46 27.19 -13.33
CA LEU A 313 1.46 26.84 -12.32
C LEU A 313 2.28 25.62 -12.75
N ALA A 314 1.62 24.56 -13.21
CA ALA A 314 2.29 23.35 -13.65
C ALA A 314 3.17 23.62 -14.87
N TYR A 315 2.71 24.43 -15.82
CA TYR A 315 3.51 24.87 -16.96
C TYR A 315 4.75 25.67 -16.53
N GLU A 316 4.59 26.67 -15.66
CA GLU A 316 5.69 27.51 -15.14
C GLU A 316 6.74 26.69 -14.38
N ARG A 317 6.28 25.70 -13.61
CA ARG A 317 7.15 24.77 -12.86
C ARG A 317 7.63 23.58 -13.67
N LYS A 318 7.23 23.46 -14.95
CA LYS A 318 7.52 22.34 -15.85
C LYS A 318 7.12 20.98 -15.26
N TRP A 319 6.02 20.95 -14.53
CA TRP A 319 5.40 19.72 -14.03
C TRP A 319 4.63 19.04 -15.18
N ARG A 320 5.02 17.80 -15.50
CA ARG A 320 4.31 16.95 -16.48
C ARG A 320 3.06 16.37 -15.86
N VAL A 321 3.16 15.92 -14.60
CA VAL A 321 2.05 15.39 -13.81
C VAL A 321 1.84 16.27 -12.59
N VAL A 322 0.67 16.91 -12.51
CA VAL A 322 0.26 17.70 -11.35
C VAL A 322 -0.96 17.07 -10.68
N SER A 323 -0.93 16.98 -9.36
CA SER A 323 -2.03 16.45 -8.56
C SER A 323 -2.67 17.52 -7.70
N VAL A 324 -4.00 17.47 -7.57
CA VAL A 324 -4.77 18.48 -6.85
C VAL A 324 -5.93 17.83 -6.10
N LEU A 325 -6.32 18.46 -4.99
CA LEU A 325 -7.54 18.13 -4.25
C LEU A 325 -8.79 18.59 -5.03
N PRO A 326 -10.00 18.11 -4.70
CA PRO A 326 -11.19 18.51 -5.44
C PRO A 326 -11.56 19.97 -5.13
N PHE A 327 -12.12 20.67 -6.12
CA PHE A 327 -12.51 22.08 -6.06
C PHE A 327 -13.72 22.35 -6.97
N GLY A 328 -14.34 23.53 -6.88
CA GLY A 328 -15.51 23.91 -7.70
C GLY A 328 -16.87 23.74 -7.02
N GLY A 329 -16.91 23.11 -5.84
CA GLY A 329 -18.08 23.11 -4.97
C GLY A 329 -19.35 22.50 -5.59
N GLY A 330 -19.20 21.46 -6.42
CA GLY A 330 -20.33 20.81 -7.10
C GLY A 330 -20.65 21.37 -8.49
N ARG A 331 -19.83 22.29 -9.02
CA ARG A 331 -19.94 22.84 -10.38
C ARG A 331 -18.62 22.62 -11.11
N HIS A 332 -18.44 21.43 -11.67
CA HIS A 332 -17.15 20.96 -12.16
C HIS A 332 -16.96 21.15 -13.67
N ARG A 333 -18.01 21.54 -14.41
CA ARG A 333 -17.90 21.74 -15.87
C ARG A 333 -16.81 22.73 -16.29
N GLY A 334 -16.56 23.76 -15.47
CA GLY A 334 -15.47 24.71 -15.68
C GLY A 334 -14.08 24.07 -15.74
N ILE A 335 -13.87 22.94 -15.05
CA ILE A 335 -12.62 22.16 -15.10
C ILE A 335 -12.38 21.67 -16.53
N LEU A 336 -13.42 21.12 -17.15
CA LEU A 336 -13.35 20.58 -18.51
C LEU A 336 -13.15 21.69 -19.54
N GLU A 337 -13.81 22.84 -19.35
CA GLU A 337 -13.63 24.00 -20.22
C GLU A 337 -12.20 24.52 -20.18
N ALA A 338 -11.62 24.70 -18.98
CA ALA A 338 -10.22 25.12 -18.83
C ALA A 338 -9.25 24.15 -19.51
N ALA A 339 -9.45 22.85 -19.32
CA ALA A 339 -8.61 21.81 -19.93
C ALA A 339 -8.74 21.74 -21.45
N LYS A 340 -9.95 21.96 -21.99
CA LYS A 340 -10.20 22.01 -23.43
C LYS A 340 -9.58 23.24 -24.09
N ASP A 341 -9.62 24.38 -23.40
CA ASP A 341 -9.08 25.66 -23.87
C ASP A 341 -7.54 25.73 -23.76
N TRP A 342 -6.92 24.78 -23.04
CA TRP A 342 -5.48 24.72 -22.83
C TRP A 342 -4.69 24.45 -24.12
N LYS A 343 -3.63 25.22 -24.35
CA LYS A 343 -2.85 25.21 -25.61
C LYS A 343 -1.40 24.77 -25.45
N GLU A 344 -0.87 24.79 -24.24
CA GLU A 344 0.52 24.46 -23.97
C GLU A 344 0.72 22.93 -23.89
N ASP A 345 1.97 22.49 -24.03
CA ASP A 345 2.33 21.06 -24.00
C ASP A 345 2.43 20.48 -22.58
N LEU A 346 2.39 21.34 -21.55
CA LEU A 346 2.40 20.94 -20.14
C LEU A 346 1.24 21.63 -19.38
N PRO A 347 0.70 21.01 -18.32
CA PRO A 347 0.97 19.62 -17.90
C PRO A 347 0.35 18.61 -18.88
N GLU A 348 0.96 17.43 -18.98
CA GLU A 348 0.41 16.30 -19.74
C GLU A 348 -0.79 15.69 -19.01
N VAL A 349 -0.72 15.63 -17.68
CA VAL A 349 -1.74 15.01 -16.83
C VAL A 349 -2.05 15.89 -15.61
N VAL A 350 -3.35 16.08 -15.36
CA VAL A 350 -3.86 16.60 -14.08
C VAL A 350 -4.66 15.51 -13.38
N ARG A 351 -4.24 15.14 -12.17
CA ARG A 351 -4.92 14.15 -11.32
C ARG A 351 -5.70 14.88 -10.23
N ILE A 352 -7.00 14.63 -10.14
CA ILE A 352 -7.90 15.27 -9.20
C ILE A 352 -8.39 14.20 -8.23
N PHE A 353 -7.84 14.20 -7.02
CA PHE A 353 -8.15 13.20 -6.00
C PHE A 353 -9.39 13.61 -5.22
N HIS A 354 -10.32 12.69 -5.02
CA HIS A 354 -11.53 12.93 -4.24
C HIS A 354 -11.88 11.77 -3.32
N ILE A 355 -12.61 12.08 -2.25
CA ILE A 355 -12.94 11.13 -1.19
C ILE A 355 -14.45 10.92 -1.04
N HIS A 356 -15.27 11.70 -1.74
CA HIS A 356 -16.71 11.45 -1.77
C HIS A 356 -17.06 10.72 -3.07
N PRO A 357 -17.75 9.57 -2.99
CA PRO A 357 -18.16 8.80 -4.18
C PRO A 357 -19.10 9.56 -5.13
N LYS A 358 -19.66 10.70 -4.68
CA LYS A 358 -20.58 11.55 -5.44
C LYS A 358 -19.92 12.83 -5.98
N ASP A 359 -18.64 13.06 -5.68
CA ASP A 359 -17.93 14.18 -6.28
C ASP A 359 -17.86 13.95 -7.81
N PHE A 360 -17.97 15.03 -8.57
CA PHE A 360 -17.97 15.03 -10.05
C PHE A 360 -19.15 14.34 -10.74
N ASN A 361 -20.21 13.97 -10.01
CA ASN A 361 -21.42 13.39 -10.62
C ASN A 361 -22.06 14.29 -11.69
N ASP A 362 -21.91 15.62 -11.58
CA ASP A 362 -22.42 16.60 -12.55
C ASP A 362 -21.70 16.56 -13.91
N ILE A 363 -20.52 15.91 -13.98
CA ILE A 363 -19.75 15.71 -15.22
C ILE A 363 -19.55 14.22 -15.54
N GLU A 364 -20.21 13.30 -14.83
CA GLU A 364 -19.95 11.86 -14.94
C GLU A 364 -20.20 11.31 -16.36
N GLU A 365 -21.21 11.83 -17.06
CA GLU A 365 -21.54 11.42 -18.44
C GLU A 365 -20.44 11.76 -19.45
N GLU A 366 -19.57 12.72 -19.12
CA GLU A 366 -18.47 13.18 -19.96
C GLU A 366 -17.18 12.36 -19.71
N LEU A 367 -17.14 11.57 -18.63
CA LEU A 367 -15.95 10.81 -18.20
C LEU A 367 -15.99 9.35 -18.66
N THR A 368 -14.82 8.82 -18.99
CA THR A 368 -14.63 7.41 -19.33
C THR A 368 -13.94 6.64 -18.20
N LYS A 369 -14.20 5.34 -18.07
CA LYS A 369 -13.44 4.49 -17.14
C LYS A 369 -12.00 4.38 -17.64
N ILE A 370 -11.06 4.60 -16.74
CA ILE A 370 -9.64 4.32 -16.98
C ILE A 370 -9.30 3.06 -16.17
N CYS A 371 -8.58 2.13 -16.82
CA CYS A 371 -8.20 0.84 -16.26
C CYS A 371 -7.05 0.96 -15.28
#